data_AF-A0A067C493-F1
#
_entry.id   AF-A0A067C493-F1
#
_cell.length_a   1.000
_cell.length_b   1.000
_cell.length_c   1.000
_cell.angle_alpha   90.00
_cell.angle_beta   90.00
_cell.angle_gamma   90.00
#
_symmetry.space_group_name_H-M   'P 1'
#
loop_
_entity.id
_entity.type
_entity.pdbx_description
1 polymer ?
#
loop_
_entity_poly.entity_id
_entity_poly.type
_entity_poly.pdbx_seq_one_letter_code
_entity_poly.pdbx_strand_id
1 'polypeptide(L)'
;MKLDTNADEWLLSVASLLAPDSLSVNPNELETSPKEQREAAALAAKKTLPGDIIVVTTNGVAYSSVRHVCDQPHDHALIVVSETEALHVGPPKAILIPLERVLLPKRQPAIFRVPSIGASPEAQALVAKYARQFVGTPYNVARVLQLITSLATHNAVKVMPFQKLPTPHEAWICTDAILALLAAASPTFQDQLKKAAPRLEFAKLGSATLNDILSLKHLGITERVYLPPTTFTVQPSSQMDVQVLIQSAYTQWQALPDVDTLQMYMDAGIAYLAHRLAQQKPRDFERQLRSLGYILVLLALLKGHSFFLLLLRRYLQAMLLKQVAAHVLRAKL
;
A
#
# COMPACT_ATOMS: atom_id res chain seq x y z
N MET A 1 17.49 -17.33 -6.86
CA MET A 1 17.52 -16.89 -5.45
C MET A 1 16.30 -17.50 -4.77
N LYS A 2 16.46 -18.48 -3.87
CA LYS A 2 15.32 -19.03 -3.11
C LYS A 2 14.91 -17.96 -2.10
N LEU A 3 13.76 -17.33 -2.30
CA LEU A 3 13.19 -16.38 -1.34
C LEU A 3 12.78 -17.14 -0.08
N ASP A 4 13.08 -16.55 1.08
CA ASP A 4 12.82 -17.11 2.40
C ASP A 4 11.33 -17.03 2.71
N THR A 5 10.63 -18.16 2.67
CA THR A 5 9.17 -18.27 2.92
C THR A 5 8.76 -17.68 4.26
N ASN A 6 9.67 -17.69 5.24
CA ASN A 6 9.44 -17.14 6.57
C ASN A 6 9.26 -15.61 6.57
N ALA A 7 9.92 -14.90 5.64
CA ALA A 7 9.85 -13.44 5.55
C ALA A 7 8.50 -12.96 5.00
N ASP A 8 7.95 -13.70 4.03
CA ASP A 8 6.66 -13.40 3.41
C ASP A 8 5.51 -13.65 4.40
N GLU A 9 5.57 -14.75 5.15
CA GLU A 9 4.58 -15.08 6.19
C GLU A 9 4.58 -14.05 7.32
N TRP A 10 5.75 -13.58 7.75
CA TRP A 10 5.85 -12.53 8.76
C TRP A 10 5.27 -11.20 8.27
N LEU A 11 5.60 -10.77 7.04
CA LEU A 11 5.06 -9.55 6.45
C LEU A 11 3.53 -9.60 6.33
N LEU A 12 2.99 -10.74 5.92
CA LEU A 12 1.54 -10.95 5.85
C LEU A 12 0.89 -10.96 7.23
N SER A 13 1.56 -11.51 8.25
CA SER A 13 1.07 -11.51 9.63
C SER A 13 1.05 -10.11 10.25
N VAL A 14 2.08 -9.30 10.00
CA VAL A 14 2.07 -7.89 10.43
C VAL A 14 1.04 -7.09 9.66
N ALA A 15 0.93 -7.33 8.34
CA ALA A 15 -0.09 -6.69 7.52
C ALA A 15 -1.51 -7.07 7.96
N SER A 16 -1.77 -8.30 8.38
CA SER A 16 -3.09 -8.72 8.83
C SER A 16 -3.52 -8.06 10.13
N LEU A 17 -2.57 -7.78 11.03
CA LEU A 17 -2.81 -7.04 12.27
C LEU A 17 -3.11 -5.56 12.00
N LEU A 18 -2.32 -4.92 11.13
CA LEU A 18 -2.42 -3.48 10.88
C LEU A 18 -3.54 -3.14 9.88
N ALA A 19 -3.81 -4.05 8.95
CA ALA A 19 -4.58 -3.84 7.75
C ALA A 19 -5.37 -5.12 7.36
N PRO A 20 -6.32 -5.58 8.20
CA PRO A 20 -7.07 -6.82 7.97
C PRO A 20 -7.89 -6.80 6.67
N ASP A 21 -8.34 -5.62 6.24
CA ASP A 21 -9.10 -5.42 5.00
C ASP A 21 -8.21 -5.32 3.74
N SER A 22 -6.90 -5.55 3.87
CA SER A 22 -5.97 -5.54 2.75
C SER A 22 -6.30 -6.63 1.71
N LEU A 23 -6.13 -6.30 0.43
CA LEU A 23 -6.24 -7.27 -0.66
C LEU A 23 -5.21 -8.40 -0.55
N SER A 24 -4.10 -8.19 0.16
CA SER A 24 -3.11 -9.24 0.44
C SER A 24 -3.52 -10.19 1.57
N VAL A 25 -4.45 -9.79 2.43
CA VAL A 25 -4.74 -10.49 3.70
C VAL A 25 -6.04 -11.30 3.64
N ASN A 26 -7.10 -10.76 3.02
CA ASN A 26 -8.43 -11.39 3.05
C ASN A 26 -8.83 -11.99 1.69
N PRO A 27 -8.33 -13.19 1.31
CA PRO A 27 -8.59 -13.78 0.00
C PRO A 27 -10.08 -14.08 -0.24
N ASN A 28 -10.82 -14.44 0.82
CA ASN A 28 -12.22 -14.89 0.75
C ASN A 28 -13.23 -13.74 0.86
N GLU A 29 -12.78 -12.51 0.64
CA GLU A 29 -13.59 -11.32 0.81
C GLU A 29 -14.79 -11.29 -0.13
N LEU A 30 -14.63 -11.83 -1.34
CA LEU A 30 -15.71 -11.89 -2.31
C LEU A 30 -16.81 -12.82 -1.80
N GLU A 31 -16.48 -14.05 -1.39
CA GLU A 31 -17.43 -15.06 -0.92
C GLU A 31 -18.17 -14.63 0.35
N THR A 32 -17.48 -13.91 1.24
CA THR A 32 -18.03 -13.42 2.51
C THR A 32 -18.85 -12.13 2.37
N SER A 33 -18.82 -11.47 1.21
CA SER A 33 -19.55 -10.22 0.98
C SER A 33 -21.05 -10.45 0.72
N PRO A 34 -21.92 -9.50 1.14
CA PRO A 34 -23.35 -9.56 0.86
C PRO A 34 -23.66 -9.76 -0.62
N LYS A 35 -24.72 -10.51 -0.92
CA LYS A 35 -25.14 -10.81 -2.31
C LYS A 35 -25.27 -9.54 -3.17
N GLU A 36 -25.89 -8.49 -2.64
CA GLU A 36 -26.04 -7.21 -3.33
C GLU A 36 -24.69 -6.59 -3.73
N GLN A 37 -23.69 -6.64 -2.83
CA GLN A 37 -22.35 -6.12 -3.13
C GLN A 37 -21.64 -6.94 -4.21
N ARG A 38 -21.83 -8.27 -4.20
CA ARG A 38 -21.30 -9.15 -5.25
C ARG A 38 -21.94 -8.89 -6.61
N GLU A 39 -23.26 -8.73 -6.65
CA GLU A 39 -23.99 -8.41 -7.88
C GLU A 39 -23.57 -7.05 -8.44
N ALA A 40 -23.42 -6.04 -7.58
CA ALA A 40 -22.87 -4.74 -7.96
C ALA A 40 -21.45 -4.84 -8.55
N ALA A 41 -20.58 -5.63 -7.92
CA ALA A 41 -19.22 -5.86 -8.42
C ALA A 41 -19.21 -6.59 -9.78
N ALA A 42 -20.07 -7.59 -9.97
CA ALA A 42 -20.23 -8.30 -11.24
C ALA A 42 -20.74 -7.38 -12.36
N LEU A 43 -21.67 -6.47 -12.05
CA LEU A 43 -22.14 -5.45 -12.99
C LEU A 43 -21.04 -4.45 -13.35
N ALA A 44 -20.21 -4.05 -12.36
CA ALA A 44 -19.05 -3.21 -12.59
C ALA A 44 -18.00 -3.90 -13.47
N ALA A 45 -17.73 -5.19 -13.23
CA ALA A 45 -16.77 -5.99 -14.01
C ALA A 45 -17.08 -5.98 -15.51
N LYS A 46 -18.37 -6.11 -15.88
CA LYS A 46 -18.85 -6.03 -17.27
C LYS A 46 -18.58 -4.70 -17.98
N LYS A 47 -18.24 -3.63 -17.25
CA LYS A 47 -17.91 -2.31 -17.82
C LYS A 47 -16.40 -2.11 -18.02
N THR A 48 -15.59 -3.00 -17.46
CA THR A 48 -14.13 -2.90 -17.52
C THR A 48 -13.58 -3.51 -18.80
N LEU A 49 -12.39 -3.07 -19.17
CA LEU A 49 -11.59 -3.61 -20.26
C LEU A 49 -10.15 -3.85 -19.76
N PRO A 50 -9.40 -4.81 -20.34
CA PRO A 50 -7.98 -4.95 -20.04
C PRO A 50 -7.24 -3.62 -20.24
N GLY A 51 -6.37 -3.27 -19.30
CA GLY A 51 -5.70 -1.96 -19.27
C GLY A 51 -6.45 -0.85 -18.56
N ASP A 52 -7.69 -1.07 -18.12
CA ASP A 52 -8.32 -0.16 -17.17
C ASP A 52 -7.55 -0.15 -15.83
N ILE A 53 -7.31 1.05 -15.31
CA ILE A 53 -6.68 1.27 -14.01
C ILE A 53 -7.79 1.34 -12.97
N ILE A 54 -7.72 0.52 -11.93
CA ILE A 54 -8.63 0.56 -10.79
C ILE A 54 -7.88 1.12 -9.60
N VAL A 55 -8.31 2.25 -9.05
CA VAL A 55 -7.85 2.71 -7.74
C VAL A 55 -8.91 2.38 -6.70
N VAL A 56 -8.47 2.01 -5.50
CA VAL A 56 -9.34 1.58 -4.40
C VAL A 56 -9.00 2.30 -3.11
N THR A 57 -9.99 2.33 -2.24
CA THR A 57 -9.95 2.91 -0.91
C THR A 57 -10.29 1.82 0.10
N THR A 58 -9.29 1.35 0.83
CA THR A 58 -9.41 0.33 1.87
C THR A 58 -9.90 0.96 3.17
N ASN A 59 -10.78 0.27 3.88
CA ASN A 59 -11.29 0.73 5.16
C ASN A 59 -10.26 0.51 6.28
N GLY A 60 -10.47 1.21 7.40
CA GLY A 60 -9.65 1.07 8.59
C GLY A 60 -8.73 2.26 8.87
N VAL A 61 -8.28 2.32 10.11
CA VAL A 61 -7.49 3.42 10.66
C VAL A 61 -6.14 3.55 9.99
N ALA A 62 -5.45 2.43 9.76
CA ALA A 62 -4.12 2.46 9.16
C ALA A 62 -4.14 3.09 7.76
N TYR A 63 -5.02 2.61 6.87
CA TYR A 63 -5.13 3.13 5.51
C TYR A 63 -5.61 4.58 5.47
N SER A 64 -6.63 4.93 6.26
CA SER A 64 -7.13 6.31 6.33
C SER A 64 -6.06 7.29 6.86
N SER A 65 -5.26 6.88 7.86
CA SER A 65 -4.16 7.69 8.37
C SER A 65 -3.07 7.90 7.32
N VAL A 66 -2.65 6.84 6.62
CA VAL A 66 -1.63 6.94 5.57
C VAL A 66 -2.13 7.85 4.43
N ARG A 67 -3.38 7.70 4.01
CA ARG A 67 -4.02 8.57 3.02
C ARG A 67 -4.01 10.04 3.43
N HIS A 68 -4.43 10.33 4.67
CA HIS A 68 -4.44 11.70 5.20
C HIS A 68 -3.03 12.32 5.24
N VAL A 69 -2.07 11.59 5.81
CA VAL A 69 -0.70 12.08 5.97
C VAL A 69 -0.02 12.29 4.60
N CYS A 70 -0.27 11.40 3.63
CA CYS A 70 0.32 11.50 2.29
C CYS A 70 -0.48 12.37 1.30
N ASP A 71 -1.60 12.96 1.73
CA ASP A 71 -2.55 13.67 0.86
C ASP A 71 -2.94 12.85 -0.39
N GLN A 72 -3.30 11.58 -0.16
CA GLN A 72 -3.73 10.66 -1.21
C GLN A 72 -5.20 10.28 -1.01
N PRO A 73 -6.07 10.37 -2.02
CA PRO A 73 -7.50 10.03 -1.89
C PRO A 73 -7.78 8.52 -1.92
N HIS A 74 -6.83 7.75 -2.45
CA HIS A 74 -6.87 6.29 -2.54
C HIS A 74 -5.62 5.72 -1.86
N ASP A 75 -5.59 4.41 -1.58
CA ASP A 75 -4.42 3.74 -0.98
C ASP A 75 -3.79 2.67 -1.87
N HIS A 76 -4.50 2.23 -2.92
CA HIS A 76 -3.97 1.21 -3.80
C HIS A 76 -4.48 1.34 -5.23
N ALA A 77 -3.72 0.78 -6.17
CA ALA A 77 -4.08 0.73 -7.59
C ALA A 77 -3.81 -0.67 -8.16
N LEU A 78 -4.64 -1.06 -9.13
CA LEU A 78 -4.59 -2.32 -9.85
C LEU A 78 -4.82 -2.05 -11.34
N ILE A 79 -4.51 -3.04 -12.18
CA ILE A 79 -4.80 -2.98 -13.62
C ILE A 79 -5.60 -4.21 -14.04
N VAL A 80 -6.65 -4.00 -14.83
CA VAL A 80 -7.50 -5.07 -15.36
C VAL A 80 -6.71 -5.87 -16.39
N VAL A 81 -6.75 -7.20 -16.27
CA VAL A 81 -6.02 -8.15 -17.13
C VAL A 81 -6.98 -8.89 -18.06
N SER A 82 -8.17 -9.21 -17.58
CA SER A 82 -9.23 -9.90 -18.30
C SER A 82 -10.59 -9.53 -17.71
N GLU A 83 -11.66 -10.13 -18.23
CA GLU A 83 -13.03 -9.98 -17.70
C GLU A 83 -13.17 -10.48 -16.24
N THR A 84 -12.25 -11.32 -15.77
CA THR A 84 -12.33 -11.99 -14.47
C THR A 84 -11.14 -11.69 -13.56
N GLU A 85 -10.06 -11.09 -14.07
CA GLU A 85 -8.80 -10.95 -13.33
C GLU A 85 -8.27 -9.51 -13.37
N ALA A 86 -7.70 -9.09 -12.24
CA ALA A 86 -6.88 -7.90 -12.13
C ALA A 86 -5.48 -8.25 -11.61
N LEU A 87 -4.47 -7.55 -12.09
CA LEU A 87 -3.12 -7.64 -11.54
C LEU A 87 -3.03 -6.77 -10.30
N HIS A 88 -2.72 -7.42 -9.18
CA HIS A 88 -2.46 -6.82 -7.89
C HIS A 88 -0.97 -6.89 -7.60
N VAL A 89 -0.30 -5.73 -7.53
CA VAL A 89 1.11 -5.63 -7.14
C VAL A 89 1.15 -5.12 -5.70
N GLY A 90 1.08 -6.06 -4.77
CA GLY A 90 1.10 -5.82 -3.32
C GLY A 90 1.98 -6.82 -2.59
N PRO A 91 2.19 -6.68 -1.27
CA PRO A 91 2.98 -7.63 -0.51
C PRO A 91 2.40 -9.06 -0.56
N PRO A 92 3.23 -10.11 -0.63
CA PRO A 92 4.68 -10.06 -0.81
C PRO A 92 5.12 -9.91 -2.28
N LYS A 93 4.23 -10.21 -3.24
CA LYS A 93 4.53 -10.27 -4.67
C LYS A 93 3.31 -9.97 -5.51
N ALA A 94 3.54 -9.64 -6.77
CA ALA A 94 2.49 -9.46 -7.76
C ALA A 94 1.71 -10.77 -8.02
N ILE A 95 0.39 -10.68 -7.99
CA ILE A 95 -0.54 -11.81 -8.20
C ILE A 95 -1.74 -11.36 -9.05
N LEU A 96 -2.40 -12.33 -9.68
CA LEU A 96 -3.74 -12.11 -10.24
C LEU A 96 -4.77 -12.35 -9.15
N ILE A 97 -5.75 -11.47 -9.05
CA ILE A 97 -6.89 -11.62 -8.14
C ILE A 97 -8.20 -11.49 -8.91
N PRO A 98 -9.30 -12.09 -8.39
CA PRO A 98 -10.62 -11.95 -8.99
C PRO A 98 -11.01 -10.48 -9.12
N LEU A 99 -11.39 -10.05 -10.33
CA LEU A 99 -11.73 -8.66 -10.62
C LEU A 99 -12.90 -8.16 -9.75
N GLU A 100 -13.94 -8.98 -9.59
CA GLU A 100 -15.10 -8.64 -8.78
C GLU A 100 -14.73 -8.33 -7.33
N ARG A 101 -13.73 -9.01 -6.77
CA ARG A 101 -13.24 -8.75 -5.40
C ARG A 101 -12.72 -7.32 -5.26
N VAL A 102 -12.04 -6.81 -6.28
CA VAL A 102 -11.51 -5.45 -6.32
C VAL A 102 -12.63 -4.42 -6.48
N LEU A 103 -13.68 -4.80 -7.20
CA LEU A 103 -14.81 -3.94 -7.54
C LEU A 103 -15.93 -3.95 -6.49
N LEU A 104 -15.73 -4.60 -5.34
CA LEU A 104 -16.69 -4.55 -4.25
C LEU A 104 -16.97 -3.10 -3.81
N PRO A 105 -18.23 -2.67 -3.66
CA PRO A 105 -18.58 -1.29 -3.29
C PRO A 105 -17.89 -0.76 -2.03
N LYS A 106 -17.63 -1.64 -1.05
CA LYS A 106 -16.93 -1.28 0.19
C LYS A 106 -15.49 -0.79 -0.02
N ARG A 107 -14.87 -1.08 -1.17
CA ARG A 107 -13.54 -0.63 -1.60
C ARG A 107 -13.57 0.69 -2.38
N GLN A 108 -14.76 1.24 -2.63
CA GLN A 108 -14.98 2.46 -3.43
C GLN A 108 -14.16 2.50 -4.73
N PRO A 109 -14.28 1.48 -5.59
CA PRO A 109 -13.46 1.37 -6.77
C PRO A 109 -13.66 2.56 -7.70
N ALA A 110 -12.55 3.00 -8.27
CA ALA A 110 -12.50 4.11 -9.19
C ALA A 110 -11.71 3.70 -10.44
N ILE A 111 -12.41 3.65 -11.58
CA ILE A 111 -11.84 3.12 -12.83
C ILE A 111 -11.44 4.25 -13.78
N PHE A 112 -10.24 4.15 -14.34
CA PHE A 112 -9.69 5.07 -15.33
C PHE A 112 -9.21 4.30 -16.55
N ARG A 113 -9.65 4.72 -17.73
CA ARG A 113 -9.31 4.09 -19.01
C ARG A 113 -8.37 4.97 -19.79
N VAL A 114 -7.35 4.38 -20.41
CA VAL A 114 -6.53 5.05 -21.43
C VAL A 114 -7.22 4.86 -22.78
N PRO A 115 -7.74 5.92 -23.44
CA PRO A 115 -8.55 5.75 -24.66
C PRO A 115 -7.83 5.01 -25.78
N SER A 116 -6.52 5.25 -25.98
CA SER A 116 -5.72 4.56 -27.00
C SER A 116 -5.59 3.06 -26.77
N ILE A 117 -5.71 2.60 -25.53
CA ILE A 117 -5.69 1.17 -25.18
C ILE A 117 -7.12 0.61 -25.24
N GLY A 118 -8.09 1.32 -24.69
CA GLY A 118 -9.50 0.91 -24.72
C GLY A 118 -10.06 0.72 -26.13
N ALA A 119 -9.56 1.48 -27.11
CA ALA A 119 -9.95 1.36 -28.52
C ALA A 119 -9.15 0.30 -29.31
N SER A 120 -8.09 -0.28 -28.75
CA SER A 120 -7.18 -1.19 -29.44
C SER A 120 -7.15 -2.58 -28.78
N PRO A 121 -7.80 -3.60 -29.38
CA PRO A 121 -7.72 -4.98 -28.89
C PRO A 121 -6.28 -5.52 -28.81
N GLU A 122 -5.40 -5.08 -29.71
CA GLU A 122 -3.98 -5.46 -29.69
C GLU A 122 -3.27 -4.89 -28.46
N ALA A 123 -3.48 -3.61 -28.14
CA ALA A 123 -2.91 -3.00 -26.94
C ALA A 123 -3.45 -3.65 -25.66
N GLN A 124 -4.74 -3.99 -25.62
CA GLN A 124 -5.35 -4.74 -24.52
C GLN A 124 -4.70 -6.12 -24.34
N ALA A 125 -4.47 -6.85 -25.44
CA ALA A 125 -3.79 -8.14 -25.40
C ALA A 125 -2.33 -8.01 -24.93
N LEU A 126 -1.62 -6.96 -25.32
CA LEU A 126 -0.27 -6.67 -24.83
C LEU A 126 -0.25 -6.36 -23.33
N VAL A 127 -1.16 -5.52 -22.83
CA VAL A 127 -1.29 -5.28 -21.39
C VAL A 127 -1.53 -6.60 -20.66
N ALA A 128 -2.48 -7.40 -21.13
CA ALA A 128 -2.83 -8.67 -20.50
C ALA A 128 -1.66 -9.67 -20.52
N LYS A 129 -0.86 -9.69 -21.59
CA LYS A 129 0.37 -10.49 -21.70
C LYS A 129 1.42 -10.03 -20.70
N TYR A 130 1.76 -8.73 -20.69
CA TYR A 130 2.79 -8.20 -19.81
C TYR A 130 2.39 -8.29 -18.34
N ALA A 131 1.12 -8.05 -18.01
CA ALA A 131 0.61 -8.20 -16.66
C ALA A 131 0.76 -9.64 -16.13
N ARG A 132 0.51 -10.66 -16.97
CA ARG A 132 0.75 -12.07 -16.60
C ARG A 132 2.23 -12.37 -16.40
N GLN A 133 3.13 -11.74 -17.16
CA GLN A 133 4.58 -11.87 -16.96
C GLN A 133 5.07 -11.24 -15.65
N PHE A 134 4.33 -10.26 -15.12
CA PHE A 134 4.62 -9.65 -13.82
C PHE A 134 4.26 -10.55 -12.62
N VAL A 135 3.47 -11.61 -12.81
CA VAL A 135 3.07 -12.48 -11.71
C VAL A 135 4.30 -13.12 -11.07
N GLY A 136 4.39 -13.04 -9.75
CA GLY A 136 5.52 -13.52 -8.96
C GLY A 136 6.64 -12.50 -8.76
N THR A 137 6.62 -11.35 -9.42
CA THR A 137 7.59 -10.28 -9.18
C THR A 137 7.46 -9.75 -7.74
N PRO A 138 8.58 -9.63 -6.98
CA PRO A 138 8.55 -9.15 -5.60
C PRO A 138 7.99 -7.73 -5.45
N TYR A 139 7.30 -7.50 -4.34
CA TYR A 139 6.82 -6.17 -3.96
C TYR A 139 7.94 -5.35 -3.30
N ASN A 140 8.10 -4.10 -3.73
CA ASN A 140 9.18 -3.24 -3.23
C ASN A 140 8.76 -2.45 -1.99
N VAL A 141 8.73 -3.12 -0.84
CA VAL A 141 8.35 -2.51 0.45
C VAL A 141 9.22 -1.29 0.77
N ALA A 142 10.53 -1.38 0.57
CA ALA A 142 11.46 -0.28 0.86
C ALA A 142 11.10 0.99 0.07
N ARG A 143 10.80 0.83 -1.22
CA ARG A 143 10.39 1.92 -2.09
C ARG A 143 9.06 2.54 -1.67
N VAL A 144 8.08 1.72 -1.26
CA VAL A 144 6.80 2.24 -0.74
C VAL A 144 7.00 3.06 0.52
N LEU A 145 7.82 2.59 1.46
CA LEU A 145 8.12 3.35 2.67
C LEU A 145 8.82 4.67 2.35
N GLN A 146 9.76 4.67 1.40
CA GLN A 146 10.41 5.90 0.94
C GLN A 146 9.43 6.86 0.25
N LEU A 147 8.50 6.34 -0.56
CA LEU A 147 7.47 7.13 -1.22
C LEU A 147 6.50 7.73 -0.20
N ILE A 148 5.98 6.94 0.73
CA ILE A 148 5.12 7.39 1.84
C ILE A 148 5.82 8.48 2.64
N THR A 149 7.10 8.27 3.00
CA THR A 149 7.87 9.26 3.77
C THR A 149 8.04 10.56 2.98
N SER A 150 8.29 10.47 1.68
CA SER A 150 8.43 11.62 0.78
C SER A 150 7.13 12.41 0.67
N LEU A 151 6.00 11.72 0.49
CA LEU A 151 4.67 12.32 0.42
C LEU A 151 4.26 12.95 1.74
N ALA A 152 4.46 12.24 2.85
CA ALA A 152 4.21 12.75 4.20
C ALA A 152 5.00 14.02 4.49
N THR A 153 6.30 14.01 4.16
CA THR A 153 7.18 15.17 4.33
C THR A 153 6.72 16.33 3.45
N HIS A 154 6.41 16.05 2.17
CA HIS A 154 5.90 17.05 1.25
C HIS A 154 4.60 17.66 1.75
N ASN A 155 3.66 16.86 2.25
CA ASN A 155 2.41 17.37 2.77
C ASN A 155 2.63 18.25 4.02
N ALA A 156 3.50 17.82 4.93
CA ALA A 156 3.76 18.49 6.21
C ALA A 156 4.52 19.82 6.06
N VAL A 157 5.57 19.86 5.23
CA VAL A 157 6.45 21.05 5.12
C VAL A 157 6.45 21.72 3.74
N LYS A 158 5.67 21.20 2.79
CA LYS A 158 5.58 21.71 1.40
C LYS A 158 6.91 21.73 0.63
N VAL A 159 7.88 20.92 1.08
CA VAL A 159 9.19 20.73 0.42
C VAL A 159 9.19 19.38 -0.30
N MET A 160 9.62 19.34 -1.55
CA MET A 160 9.80 18.08 -2.28
C MET A 160 11.09 17.39 -1.84
N PRO A 161 11.13 16.03 -1.81
CA PRO A 161 12.34 15.32 -1.40
C PRO A 161 13.53 15.68 -2.30
N PHE A 162 14.72 15.73 -1.69
CA PHE A 162 15.96 16.13 -2.38
C PHE A 162 16.47 15.08 -3.37
N GLN A 163 16.01 13.82 -3.28
CA GLN A 163 16.51 12.73 -4.12
C GLN A 163 15.35 11.95 -4.75
N LYS A 164 15.38 11.83 -6.08
CA LYS A 164 14.48 10.95 -6.84
C LYS A 164 14.75 9.50 -6.48
N LEU A 165 13.68 8.74 -6.34
CA LEU A 165 13.77 7.29 -6.18
C LEU A 165 14.33 6.67 -7.47
N PRO A 166 15.26 5.72 -7.37
CA PRO A 166 15.85 5.07 -8.55
C PRO A 166 14.79 4.25 -9.30
N THR A 167 14.97 4.01 -10.59
CA THR A 167 14.08 3.14 -11.36
C THR A 167 14.05 1.73 -10.76
N PRO A 168 12.87 1.11 -10.56
CA PRO A 168 12.79 -0.26 -10.08
C PRO A 168 13.35 -1.24 -11.12
N HIS A 169 14.09 -2.24 -10.67
CA HIS A 169 14.67 -3.29 -11.53
C HIS A 169 14.06 -4.67 -11.26
N GLU A 170 14.07 -5.10 -10.00
CA GLU A 170 13.68 -6.46 -9.60
C GLU A 170 12.41 -6.52 -8.76
N ALA A 171 12.01 -5.39 -8.18
CA ALA A 171 10.85 -5.30 -7.31
C ALA A 171 10.07 -4.04 -7.60
N TRP A 172 8.74 -4.16 -7.62
CA TRP A 172 7.83 -3.12 -8.09
C TRP A 172 6.81 -2.73 -7.05
N ILE A 173 6.23 -1.55 -7.24
CA ILE A 173 5.04 -1.09 -6.53
C ILE A 173 3.89 -0.96 -7.53
N CYS A 174 2.66 -0.95 -7.05
CA CYS A 174 1.46 -0.93 -7.90
C CYS A 174 1.47 0.17 -8.97
N THR A 175 1.63 1.43 -8.58
CA THR A 175 1.55 2.59 -9.48
C THR A 175 2.64 2.57 -10.56
N ASP A 176 3.89 2.25 -10.18
CA ASP A 176 5.01 2.15 -11.13
C ASP A 176 4.79 1.03 -12.15
N ALA A 177 4.35 -0.14 -11.69
CA ALA A 177 4.09 -1.29 -12.56
C ALA A 177 2.98 -0.96 -13.56
N ILE A 178 1.89 -0.33 -13.10
CA ILE A 178 0.77 0.07 -13.95
C ILE A 178 1.22 1.02 -15.05
N LEU A 179 1.93 2.11 -14.71
CA LEU A 179 2.38 3.06 -15.74
C LEU A 179 3.37 2.42 -16.72
N ALA A 180 4.27 1.55 -16.24
CA ALA A 180 5.21 0.83 -17.10
C ALA A 180 4.50 -0.11 -18.07
N LEU A 181 3.51 -0.88 -17.60
CA LEU A 181 2.71 -1.80 -18.42
C LEU A 181 1.94 -1.05 -19.52
N LEU A 182 1.25 0.04 -19.16
CA LEU A 182 0.48 0.84 -20.10
C LEU A 182 1.38 1.52 -21.14
N ALA A 183 2.54 2.04 -20.71
CA ALA A 183 3.51 2.68 -21.61
C ALA A 183 4.18 1.66 -22.56
N ALA A 184 4.40 0.43 -22.10
CA ALA A 184 4.92 -0.64 -22.95
C ALA A 184 3.88 -1.12 -23.98
N ALA A 185 2.60 -1.13 -23.62
CA ALA A 185 1.54 -1.63 -24.49
C ALA A 185 0.99 -0.58 -25.49
N SER A 186 1.21 0.72 -25.26
CA SER A 186 0.70 1.78 -26.13
C SER A 186 1.74 2.88 -26.35
N PRO A 187 2.33 3.00 -27.55
CA PRO A 187 3.22 4.11 -27.90
C PRO A 187 2.57 5.48 -27.71
N THR A 188 1.28 5.59 -28.06
CA THR A 188 0.49 6.81 -27.85
C THR A 188 0.45 7.22 -26.38
N PHE A 189 0.17 6.28 -25.48
CA PHE A 189 0.16 6.56 -24.04
C PHE A 189 1.57 6.89 -23.54
N GLN A 190 2.60 6.18 -24.02
CA GLN A 190 3.98 6.48 -23.66
C GLN A 190 4.37 7.92 -24.01
N ASP A 191 4.00 8.39 -25.20
CA ASP A 191 4.30 9.76 -25.64
C ASP A 191 3.48 10.81 -24.87
N GLN A 192 2.21 10.52 -24.57
CA GLN A 192 1.40 11.35 -23.69
C GLN A 192 2.00 11.45 -22.28
N LEU A 193 2.46 10.32 -21.72
CA LEU A 193 3.10 10.27 -20.41
C LEU A 193 4.40 11.07 -20.39
N LYS A 194 5.25 10.95 -21.41
CA LYS A 194 6.48 11.76 -21.55
C LYS A 194 6.19 13.25 -21.58
N LYS A 195 5.17 13.68 -22.34
CA LYS A 195 4.74 15.09 -22.42
C LYS A 195 4.13 15.59 -21.11
N ALA A 196 3.40 14.74 -20.40
CA ALA A 196 2.79 15.06 -19.10
C ALA A 196 3.79 15.06 -17.95
N ALA A 197 4.91 14.34 -18.06
CA ALA A 197 5.86 14.10 -16.97
C ALA A 197 6.19 15.34 -16.12
N PRO A 198 6.47 16.54 -16.67
CA PRO A 198 6.78 17.72 -15.85
C PRO A 198 5.67 18.13 -14.87
N ARG A 199 4.43 17.72 -15.14
CA ARG A 199 3.24 18.03 -14.34
C ARG A 199 2.89 16.92 -13.34
N LEU A 200 3.60 15.79 -13.37
CA LEU A 200 3.34 14.63 -12.53
C LEU A 200 4.32 14.58 -11.34
N GLU A 201 3.86 14.04 -10.21
CA GLU A 201 4.70 13.68 -9.06
C GLU A 201 5.73 12.62 -9.45
N PHE A 202 5.37 11.70 -10.35
CA PHE A 202 6.26 10.72 -10.96
C PHE A 202 7.62 11.31 -11.38
N ALA A 203 7.64 12.42 -12.12
CA ALA A 203 8.88 13.01 -12.59
C ALA A 203 9.71 13.66 -11.47
N LYS A 204 9.06 14.06 -10.37
CA LYS A 204 9.67 14.74 -9.23
C LYS A 204 10.18 13.75 -8.19
N LEU A 205 9.41 12.69 -7.91
CA LEU A 205 9.68 11.67 -6.91
C LEU A 205 10.46 10.48 -7.48
N GLY A 206 10.45 10.29 -8.80
CA GLY A 206 11.00 9.09 -9.44
C GLY A 206 10.12 7.85 -9.27
N SER A 207 8.90 8.01 -8.76
CA SER A 207 7.90 6.96 -8.58
C SER A 207 6.50 7.55 -8.70
N ALA A 208 5.60 6.81 -9.34
CA ALA A 208 4.24 7.24 -9.58
C ALA A 208 3.39 7.16 -8.32
N THR A 209 2.48 8.10 -8.15
CA THR A 209 1.55 8.16 -7.02
C THR A 209 0.12 7.91 -7.46
N LEU A 210 -0.81 7.85 -6.52
CA LEU A 210 -2.23 7.74 -6.84
C LEU A 210 -2.77 9.08 -7.36
N ASN A 211 -2.23 10.20 -6.87
CA ASN A 211 -2.47 11.53 -7.42
C ASN A 211 -2.01 11.67 -8.88
N ASP A 212 -0.97 10.95 -9.32
CA ASP A 212 -0.58 10.93 -10.74
C ASP A 212 -1.69 10.35 -11.62
N ILE A 213 -2.37 9.29 -11.19
CA ILE A 213 -3.50 8.69 -11.94
C ILE A 213 -4.64 9.70 -12.09
N LEU A 214 -4.94 10.45 -11.02
CA LEU A 214 -5.94 11.52 -11.06
C LEU A 214 -5.49 12.70 -11.94
N SER A 215 -4.20 13.03 -11.87
CA SER A 215 -3.61 14.08 -12.72
C SER A 215 -3.71 13.70 -14.19
N LEU A 216 -3.43 12.45 -14.57
CA LEU A 216 -3.62 11.96 -15.94
C LEU A 216 -5.07 12.14 -16.43
N LYS A 217 -6.06 11.97 -15.56
CA LYS A 217 -7.47 12.25 -15.88
C LYS A 217 -7.70 13.74 -16.13
N HIS A 218 -7.17 14.61 -15.28
CA HIS A 218 -7.27 16.07 -15.46
C HIS A 218 -6.54 16.56 -16.72
N LEU A 219 -5.53 15.83 -17.19
CA LEU A 219 -4.80 16.09 -18.43
C LEU A 219 -5.51 15.55 -19.68
N GLY A 220 -6.62 14.83 -19.54
CA GLY A 220 -7.32 14.19 -20.65
C GLY A 220 -6.58 12.99 -21.24
N ILE A 221 -5.62 12.41 -20.49
CA ILE A 221 -4.88 11.21 -20.91
C ILE A 221 -5.65 9.94 -20.52
N THR A 222 -6.36 9.99 -19.41
CA THR A 222 -7.30 8.96 -19.00
C THR A 222 -8.71 9.51 -18.88
N GLU A 223 -9.70 8.65 -19.08
CA GLU A 223 -11.11 8.96 -18.90
C GLU A 223 -11.71 8.16 -17.73
N ARG A 224 -12.76 8.69 -17.11
CA ARG A 224 -13.47 8.01 -16.04
C ARG A 224 -14.44 6.99 -16.63
N VAL A 225 -14.32 5.72 -16.24
CA VAL A 225 -15.37 4.72 -16.50
C VAL A 225 -16.41 4.82 -15.38
N TYR A 226 -17.65 5.14 -15.76
CA TYR A 226 -18.75 5.26 -14.80
C TYR A 226 -19.24 3.88 -14.38
N LEU A 227 -19.21 3.64 -13.07
CA LEU A 227 -19.77 2.44 -12.46
C LEU A 227 -21.27 2.63 -12.20
N PRO A 228 -22.06 1.55 -12.12
CA PRO A 228 -23.44 1.63 -11.68
C PRO A 228 -23.54 2.37 -10.33
N PRO A 229 -24.58 3.19 -10.13
CA PRO A 229 -24.81 3.83 -8.83
C PRO A 229 -24.98 2.73 -7.79
N THR A 230 -24.07 2.71 -6.82
CA THR A 230 -24.07 1.77 -5.71
C THR A 230 -23.92 2.58 -4.43
N THR A 231 -24.52 2.09 -3.35
CA THR A 231 -24.38 2.71 -2.04
C THR A 231 -22.96 2.48 -1.55
N PHE A 232 -22.06 3.40 -1.86
CA PHE A 232 -20.71 3.39 -1.32
C PHE A 232 -20.82 3.65 0.19
N THR A 233 -20.47 2.65 0.99
CA THR A 233 -20.58 2.72 2.46
C THR A 233 -19.53 3.61 3.10
N VAL A 234 -18.53 4.01 2.34
CA VAL A 234 -17.41 4.81 2.83
C VAL A 234 -17.30 6.02 1.91
N GLN A 235 -17.17 7.20 2.50
CA GLN A 235 -16.86 8.44 1.79
C GLN A 235 -15.34 8.55 1.70
N PRO A 236 -14.76 8.90 0.53
CA PRO A 236 -13.35 9.22 0.44
C PRO A 236 -13.12 10.57 1.14
N SER A 237 -12.94 10.50 2.45
CA SER A 237 -12.67 11.66 3.30
C SER A 237 -11.17 11.79 3.50
N SER A 238 -10.62 12.93 3.12
CA SER A 238 -9.29 13.36 3.56
C SER A 238 -9.29 13.83 5.01
N GLN A 239 -10.46 13.95 5.65
CA GLN A 239 -10.58 14.32 7.06
C GLN A 239 -10.58 13.05 7.92
N MET A 240 -9.67 13.01 8.89
CA MET A 240 -9.63 11.96 9.89
C MET A 240 -10.79 12.17 10.87
N ASP A 241 -11.85 11.39 10.73
CA ASP A 241 -12.94 11.37 11.71
C ASP A 241 -12.43 10.67 12.97
N VAL A 242 -12.17 11.45 14.02
CA VAL A 242 -11.62 10.98 15.30
C VAL A 242 -12.55 9.96 15.96
N GLN A 243 -13.87 10.07 15.79
CA GLN A 243 -14.80 9.08 16.35
C GLN A 243 -14.71 7.75 15.62
N VAL A 244 -14.67 7.78 14.28
CA VAL A 244 -14.44 6.56 13.46
C VAL A 244 -13.07 5.95 13.78
N LEU A 245 -12.07 6.79 14.03
CA LEU A 245 -10.73 6.35 14.44
C LEU A 245 -10.76 5.63 15.79
N ILE A 246 -11.40 6.22 16.80
CA ILE A 246 -11.53 5.62 18.14
C ILE A 246 -12.32 4.32 18.06
N GLN A 247 -13.44 4.31 17.36
CA GLN A 247 -14.29 3.11 17.22
C GLN A 247 -13.54 1.99 16.49
N SER A 248 -12.85 2.32 15.39
CA SER A 248 -12.10 1.33 14.61
C SER A 248 -10.88 0.84 15.38
N ALA A 249 -10.19 1.71 16.14
CA ALA A 249 -9.09 1.32 17.02
C ALA A 249 -9.59 0.40 18.16
N TYR A 250 -10.77 0.66 18.71
CA TYR A 250 -11.40 -0.21 19.71
C TYR A 250 -11.76 -1.58 19.12
N THR A 251 -12.40 -1.62 17.95
CA THR A 251 -12.73 -2.89 17.28
C THR A 251 -11.47 -3.67 16.90
N GLN A 252 -10.43 -3.00 16.39
CA GLN A 252 -9.14 -3.62 16.11
C GLN A 252 -8.48 -4.12 17.39
N TRP A 253 -8.50 -3.35 18.48
CA TRP A 253 -7.97 -3.75 19.78
C TRP A 253 -8.64 -5.02 20.31
N GLN A 254 -9.96 -5.15 20.14
CA GLN A 254 -10.69 -6.37 20.50
C GLN A 254 -10.41 -7.54 19.56
N ALA A 255 -10.03 -7.28 18.32
CA ALA A 255 -9.67 -8.29 17.33
C ALA A 255 -8.18 -8.68 17.37
N LEU A 256 -7.37 -8.01 18.20
CA LEU A 256 -5.96 -8.40 18.38
C LEU A 256 -5.90 -9.78 19.03
N PRO A 257 -4.95 -10.64 18.60
CA PRO A 257 -4.71 -11.91 19.27
C PRO A 257 -4.22 -11.67 20.70
N ASP A 258 -4.25 -12.72 21.52
CA ASP A 258 -3.79 -12.64 22.89
C ASP A 258 -2.33 -12.16 22.98
N VAL A 259 -1.95 -11.68 24.18
CA VAL A 259 -0.65 -11.03 24.42
C VAL A 259 0.52 -11.95 24.07
N ASP A 260 0.39 -13.26 24.25
CA ASP A 260 1.47 -14.22 24.00
C ASP A 260 1.67 -14.40 22.49
N THR A 261 0.57 -14.50 21.73
CA THR A 261 0.59 -14.53 20.26
C THR A 261 1.18 -13.24 19.70
N LEU A 262 0.82 -12.08 20.25
CA LEU A 262 1.35 -10.79 19.81
C LEU A 262 2.87 -10.68 20.09
N GLN A 263 3.31 -11.16 21.25
CA GLN A 263 4.71 -11.20 21.63
C GLN A 263 5.52 -12.14 20.73
N MET A 264 4.98 -13.30 20.38
CA MET A 264 5.59 -14.23 19.41
C MET A 264 5.83 -13.55 18.05
N TYR A 265 4.85 -12.81 17.51
CA TYR A 265 5.02 -12.09 16.24
C TYR A 265 6.06 -10.98 16.33
N MET A 266 6.12 -10.25 17.45
CA MET A 266 7.15 -9.23 17.67
C MET A 266 8.54 -9.85 17.79
N ASP A 267 8.69 -10.94 18.54
CA ASP A 267 9.97 -11.62 18.73
C ASP A 267 10.47 -12.23 17.40
N ALA A 268 9.58 -12.80 16.58
CA ALA A 268 9.89 -13.24 15.22
C ALA A 268 10.35 -12.07 14.33
N GLY A 269 9.68 -10.92 14.43
CA GLY A 269 10.06 -9.71 13.70
C GLY A 269 11.40 -9.14 14.13
N ILE A 270 11.66 -9.09 15.43
CA ILE A 270 12.94 -8.68 16.01
C ILE A 270 14.05 -9.64 15.57
N ALA A 271 13.81 -10.95 15.61
CA ALA A 271 14.77 -11.95 15.17
C ALA A 271 15.08 -11.82 13.66
N TYR A 272 14.07 -11.61 12.83
CA TYR A 272 14.24 -11.37 11.39
C TYR A 272 15.01 -10.08 11.11
N LEU A 273 14.64 -8.97 11.75
CA LEU A 273 15.36 -7.71 11.67
C LEU A 273 16.81 -7.87 12.15
N ALA A 274 17.03 -8.48 13.31
CA ALA A 274 18.36 -8.72 13.85
C ALA A 274 19.21 -9.57 12.90
N HIS A 275 18.65 -10.61 12.31
CA HIS A 275 19.34 -11.45 11.32
C HIS A 275 19.72 -10.66 10.06
N ARG A 276 18.78 -9.85 9.55
CA ARG A 276 19.02 -9.02 8.35
C ARG A 276 20.02 -7.88 8.63
N LEU A 277 19.97 -7.28 9.82
CA LEU A 277 20.90 -6.25 10.25
C LEU A 277 22.29 -6.84 10.51
N ALA A 278 22.39 -8.07 11.01
CA ALA A 278 23.65 -8.79 11.17
C ALA A 278 24.32 -9.12 9.82
N GLN A 279 23.56 -9.21 8.74
CA GLN A 279 24.09 -9.41 7.39
C GLN A 279 24.44 -8.10 6.65
N GLN A 280 24.06 -6.94 7.19
CA GLN A 280 24.40 -5.65 6.58
C GLN A 280 25.84 -5.25 6.89
N LYS A 281 26.47 -4.49 5.97
CA LYS A 281 27.78 -3.89 6.24
C LYS A 281 27.65 -2.87 7.39
N PRO A 282 28.61 -2.82 8.34
CA PRO A 282 28.52 -1.98 9.53
C PRO A 282 28.23 -0.50 9.26
N ARG A 283 28.76 0.04 8.15
CA ARG A 283 28.55 1.44 7.74
C ARG A 283 27.12 1.73 7.26
N ASP A 284 26.47 0.77 6.62
CA ASP A 284 25.10 0.93 6.13
C ASP A 284 24.11 0.85 7.30
N PHE A 285 24.39 -0.01 8.26
CA PHE A 285 23.65 -0.10 9.52
C PHE A 285 23.74 1.22 10.32
N GLU A 286 24.94 1.79 10.47
CA GLU A 286 25.13 3.06 11.17
C GLU A 286 24.35 4.21 10.52
N ARG A 287 24.32 4.27 9.18
CA ARG A 287 23.53 5.25 8.43
C ARG A 287 22.03 5.07 8.60
N GLN A 288 21.55 3.83 8.61
CA GLN A 288 20.14 3.51 8.85
C GLN A 288 19.74 3.89 10.27
N LEU A 289 20.57 3.58 11.27
CA LEU A 289 20.31 3.90 12.68
C LEU A 289 20.25 5.41 12.91
N ARG A 290 21.17 6.18 12.32
CA ARG A 290 21.15 7.65 12.36
C ARG A 290 19.90 8.21 11.70
N SER A 291 19.55 7.71 10.51
CA SER A 291 18.33 8.12 9.80
C SER A 291 17.07 7.83 10.62
N LEU A 292 17.00 6.66 11.26
CA LEU A 292 15.87 6.26 12.10
C LEU A 292 15.80 7.12 13.37
N GLY A 293 16.94 7.45 13.98
CA GLY A 293 17.03 8.43 15.06
C GLY A 293 16.52 9.82 14.65
N TYR A 294 16.91 10.31 13.47
CA TYR A 294 16.42 11.59 12.94
C TYR A 294 14.93 11.55 12.62
N ILE A 295 14.41 10.45 12.09
CA ILE A 295 12.98 10.26 11.84
C ILE A 295 12.22 10.25 13.17
N LEU A 296 12.72 9.56 14.20
CA LEU A 296 12.10 9.55 15.54
C LEU A 296 12.09 10.94 16.18
N VAL A 297 13.19 11.67 16.07
CA VAL A 297 13.27 13.06 16.55
C VAL A 297 12.33 13.97 15.75
N LEU A 298 12.29 13.83 14.42
CA LEU A 298 11.41 14.61 13.56
C LEU A 298 9.93 14.29 13.84
N LEU A 299 9.57 13.03 14.03
CA LEU A 299 8.22 12.59 14.41
C LEU A 299 7.83 13.09 15.81
N ALA A 300 8.79 13.14 16.75
CA ALA A 300 8.58 13.77 18.05
C ALA A 300 8.35 15.29 17.93
N LEU A 301 9.01 15.95 16.97
CA LEU A 301 8.91 17.39 16.75
C LEU A 301 7.66 17.80 15.93
N LEU A 302 7.16 16.96 15.01
CA LEU A 302 6.07 17.28 14.07
C LEU A 302 4.64 17.19 14.65
N LYS A 303 4.46 17.29 15.97
CA LYS A 303 3.18 17.43 16.71
C LYS A 303 2.22 16.21 16.67
N GLY A 304 2.29 15.45 17.76
CA GLY A 304 1.28 14.48 18.20
C GLY A 304 1.63 13.94 19.58
N HIS A 305 1.89 14.86 20.51
CA HIS A 305 2.70 14.69 21.72
C HIS A 305 2.21 13.60 22.71
N SER A 306 0.95 13.18 22.66
CA SER A 306 0.38 12.28 23.66
C SER A 306 0.51 10.81 23.27
N PHE A 307 0.20 10.45 22.02
CA PHE A 307 0.15 9.05 21.60
C PHE A 307 1.55 8.42 21.54
N PHE A 308 2.52 9.12 20.93
CA PHE A 308 3.87 8.58 20.80
C PHE A 308 4.62 8.55 22.15
N LEU A 309 4.46 9.58 23.00
CA LEU A 309 5.01 9.55 24.36
C LEU A 309 4.33 8.46 25.22
N LEU A 310 3.05 8.20 25.03
CA LEU A 310 2.34 7.12 25.73
C LEU A 310 2.85 5.74 25.28
N LEU A 311 3.01 5.52 23.98
CA LEU A 311 3.61 4.29 23.42
C LEU A 311 5.07 4.10 23.87
N LEU A 312 5.89 5.14 23.78
CA LEU A 312 7.28 5.11 24.22
C LEU A 312 7.38 4.85 25.73
N ARG A 313 6.53 5.51 26.53
CA ARG A 313 6.47 5.30 27.99
C ARG A 313 6.04 3.86 28.32
N ARG A 314 5.04 3.32 27.63
CA ARG A 314 4.58 1.93 27.82
C ARG A 314 5.67 0.93 27.43
N TYR A 315 6.37 1.18 26.33
CA TYR A 315 7.50 0.37 25.89
C TYR A 315 8.65 0.38 26.92
N LEU A 316 9.04 1.57 27.40
CA LEU A 316 10.08 1.71 28.45
C LEU A 316 9.68 1.03 29.76
N GLN A 317 8.40 1.16 30.17
CA GLN A 317 7.88 0.47 31.35
C GLN A 317 7.95 -1.06 31.20
N ALA A 318 7.57 -1.60 30.05
CA ALA A 318 7.65 -3.03 29.77
C ALA A 318 9.10 -3.54 29.77
N MET A 319 10.03 -2.77 29.18
CA MET A 319 11.46 -3.08 29.19
C MET A 319 12.06 -3.09 30.59
N LEU A 320 11.71 -2.11 31.43
CA LEU A 320 12.13 -2.07 32.84
C LEU A 320 11.56 -3.24 33.63
N LEU A 321 10.28 -3.56 33.47
CA LEU A 321 9.66 -4.74 34.09
C LEU A 321 10.35 -6.04 33.69
N LYS A 322 10.70 -6.20 32.40
CA LYS A 322 11.44 -7.36 31.89
C LYS A 322 12.84 -7.45 32.52
N GLN A 323 13.55 -6.32 32.64
CA GLN A 323 14.87 -6.31 33.29
C GLN A 323 14.79 -6.63 34.77
N VAL A 324 13.83 -6.06 35.50
CA VAL A 324 13.61 -6.36 36.92
C VAL A 324 13.24 -7.84 37.12
N ALA A 325 12.31 -8.36 36.33
CA ALA A 325 11.93 -9.78 36.38
C ALA A 325 13.12 -10.71 36.09
N ALA A 326 13.94 -10.38 35.07
CA ALA A 326 15.14 -11.14 34.76
C ALA A 326 16.19 -11.06 35.90
N HIS A 327 16.29 -9.93 36.59
CA HIS A 327 17.19 -9.78 37.73
C HIS A 327 16.70 -10.56 38.96
N VAL A 328 15.40 -10.51 39.25
CA VAL A 328 14.78 -11.27 40.35
C VAL A 328 14.88 -12.78 40.11
N LEU A 329 14.70 -13.24 38.87
CA LEU A 329 14.86 -14.64 38.50
C LEU A 329 16.30 -15.12 38.61
N ARG A 330 17.28 -14.27 38.24
CA ARG A 330 18.72 -14.58 38.43
C ARG A 330 19.16 -14.54 39.89
N ALA A 331 18.51 -13.74 40.74
CA ALA A 331 18.82 -13.67 42.17
C ALA A 331 18.23 -14.82 42.99
N LYS A 332 17.35 -15.65 42.39
CA LYS A 332 16.72 -16.82 43.03
C LYS A 332 17.31 -18.16 42.57
N LEU A 333 18.29 -18.14 41.67
CA LEU A 333 19.11 -19.29 41.26
C LEU A 333 20.48 -19.21 41.94
#